data_AF-A0A5C4L4J4-F1
#
_entry.id   AF-A0A5C4L4J4-F1
#
_cell.length_a   1.000
_cell.length_b   1.000
_cell.length_c   1.000
_cell.angle_alpha   90.00
_cell.angle_beta   90.00
_cell.angle_gamma   90.00
#
_symmetry.space_group_name_H-M   'P 1'
#
loop_
_entity.id
_entity.type
_entity.pdbx_description
1 polymer ?
#
loop_
_entity_poly.entity_id
_entity_poly.type
_entity_poly.pdbx_seq_one_letter_code
_entity_poly.pdbx_strand_id
1 'polypeptide(L)'
;MALSAKPTRPTQKVASPDPIEAFISKGGSVPTPVPEEREAKGAQHPLKFPAGSDLFERLEQARSASVVKLPRNTWILQAIAEKLARDT
;
A
#
# COMPACT_ATOMS: atom_id res chain seq x y z
N MET A 1 26.24 -12.61 68.47
CA MET A 1 25.56 -11.42 67.90
C MET A 1 26.26 -11.06 66.60
N ALA A 2 25.72 -11.45 65.45
CA ALA A 2 26.24 -11.04 64.14
C ALA A 2 25.09 -11.00 63.13
N LEU A 3 24.58 -9.81 62.83
CA LEU A 3 23.64 -9.58 61.74
C LEU A 3 24.41 -8.91 60.60
N SER A 4 24.82 -9.71 59.61
CA SER A 4 25.43 -9.20 58.39
C SER A 4 24.35 -8.53 57.54
N ALA A 5 24.58 -7.29 57.11
CA ALA A 5 23.72 -6.60 56.16
C ALA A 5 23.73 -7.30 54.80
N LYS A 6 22.58 -7.28 54.10
CA LYS A 6 22.45 -7.80 52.72
C LYS A 6 23.15 -6.84 51.75
N PRO A 7 23.87 -7.35 50.73
CA PRO A 7 24.59 -6.49 49.80
C PRO A 7 23.62 -5.78 48.84
N THR A 8 23.76 -4.45 48.74
CA THR A 8 22.99 -3.61 47.81
C THR A 8 23.59 -3.69 46.40
N ARG A 9 22.78 -4.09 45.42
CA ARG A 9 23.17 -4.09 44.00
C ARG A 9 23.22 -2.65 43.48
N PRO A 10 24.31 -2.18 42.86
CA PRO A 10 24.33 -0.86 42.24
C PRO A 10 23.37 -0.84 41.04
N THR A 11 22.51 0.18 41.01
CA THR A 11 21.62 0.46 39.88
C THR A 11 22.48 0.95 38.72
N GLN A 12 22.51 0.21 37.61
CA GLN A 12 23.21 0.65 36.41
C GLN A 12 22.51 1.89 35.84
N LYS A 13 23.28 2.97 35.81
CA LYS A 13 22.98 4.26 35.21
C LYS A 13 22.77 4.04 33.70
N VAL A 14 21.58 4.34 33.22
CA VAL A 14 21.24 4.41 31.80
C VAL A 14 22.01 5.58 31.18
N ALA A 15 23.04 5.30 30.38
CA ALA A 15 23.58 6.20 29.35
C ALA A 15 24.72 5.52 28.57
N SER A 16 24.37 4.65 27.64
CA SER A 16 25.21 4.36 26.47
C SER A 16 24.31 3.77 25.37
N PRO A 17 24.47 4.17 24.10
CA PRO A 17 23.70 3.59 23.01
C PRO A 17 23.95 2.07 22.98
N ASP A 18 22.88 1.32 22.86
CA ASP A 18 22.89 -0.13 23.00
C ASP A 18 23.84 -0.72 21.93
N PRO A 19 24.94 -1.41 22.30
CA PRO A 19 25.88 -1.99 21.32
C PRO A 19 25.20 -2.96 20.36
N ILE A 20 23.99 -3.41 20.70
CA ILE A 20 23.07 -4.18 19.87
C ILE A 20 22.62 -3.37 18.64
N GLU A 21 22.25 -2.10 18.78
CA GLU A 21 21.82 -1.24 17.66
C GLU A 21 22.97 -0.97 16.67
N ALA A 22 24.19 -0.78 17.19
CA ALA A 22 25.40 -0.63 16.39
C ALA A 22 25.77 -1.91 15.63
N PHE A 23 25.39 -3.08 16.15
CA PHE A 23 25.58 -4.36 15.48
C PHE A 23 24.51 -4.61 14.41
N ILE A 24 23.24 -4.29 14.70
CA ILE A 24 22.11 -4.39 13.75
C ILE A 24 22.36 -3.52 12.51
N SER A 25 22.92 -2.32 12.68
CA SER A 25 23.23 -1.41 11.58
C SER A 25 24.42 -1.83 10.70
N LYS A 26 25.33 -2.68 11.20
CA LYS A 26 26.46 -3.24 10.41
C LYS A 26 26.08 -4.45 9.56
N GLY A 27 25.00 -5.16 9.90
CA GLY A 27 24.61 -6.44 9.30
C GLY A 27 23.89 -6.37 7.94
N GLY A 28 23.82 -5.19 7.31
CA GLY A 28 23.02 -4.96 6.11
C GLY A 28 21.73 -4.24 6.49
N SER A 29 21.53 -3.07 5.90
CA SER A 29 20.32 -2.30 6.08
C SER A 29 19.12 -3.15 5.65
N VAL A 30 18.19 -3.41 6.56
CA VAL A 30 16.84 -3.83 6.18
C VAL A 30 16.29 -2.71 5.29
N PRO A 31 15.86 -2.99 4.05
CA PRO A 31 15.16 -2.00 3.26
C PRO A 31 13.92 -1.61 4.06
N THR A 32 13.91 -0.38 4.59
CA THR A 32 12.68 0.25 5.02
C THR A 32 11.72 0.15 3.85
N PRO A 33 10.50 -0.39 4.01
CA PRO A 33 9.53 -0.34 2.93
C PRO A 33 9.39 1.14 2.57
N VAL A 34 9.80 1.49 1.35
CA VAL A 34 9.42 2.77 0.77
C VAL A 34 7.92 2.86 1.00
N PRO A 35 7.40 3.93 1.63
CA PRO A 35 5.97 4.09 1.72
C PRO A 35 5.50 4.00 0.27
N GLU A 36 4.74 2.94 -0.06
CA GLU A 36 4.03 2.90 -1.32
C GLU A 36 3.31 4.24 -1.35
N GLU A 37 3.72 5.12 -2.27
CA GLU A 37 2.99 6.32 -2.58
C GLU A 37 1.61 5.81 -2.94
N ARG A 38 0.70 5.83 -1.96
CA ARG A 38 -0.69 5.57 -2.20
C ARG A 38 -1.09 6.69 -3.12
N GLU A 39 -1.10 6.40 -4.42
CA GLU A 39 -1.60 7.31 -5.44
C GLU A 39 -2.85 7.94 -4.85
N ALA A 40 -2.78 9.25 -4.64
CA ALA A 40 -3.83 9.96 -3.94
C ALA A 40 -5.13 9.62 -4.67
N LYS A 41 -6.09 8.99 -3.98
CA LYS A 41 -7.38 8.66 -4.58
C LYS A 41 -7.99 9.98 -5.05
N GLY A 42 -7.89 10.23 -6.36
CA GLY A 42 -8.44 11.41 -6.99
C GLY A 42 -9.94 11.50 -6.75
N ALA A 43 -10.52 12.68 -6.97
CA ALA A 43 -11.96 12.87 -6.88
C ALA A 43 -12.69 11.81 -7.73
N GLN A 44 -13.55 11.03 -7.09
CA GLN A 44 -14.34 10.02 -7.79
C GLN A 44 -15.60 10.66 -8.36
N HIS A 45 -15.70 10.67 -9.69
CA HIS A 45 -16.89 11.14 -10.40
C HIS A 45 -17.73 9.95 -10.86
N PRO A 46 -19.03 9.89 -10.50
CA PRO A 46 -19.90 8.81 -10.96
C PRO A 46 -20.12 8.91 -12.47
N LEU A 47 -19.82 7.83 -13.18
CA LEU A 47 -20.07 7.71 -14.62
C LEU A 47 -21.58 7.55 -14.86
N LYS A 48 -22.16 8.45 -15.65
CA LYS A 48 -23.56 8.39 -16.09
C LYS A 48 -23.61 8.11 -17.58
N PHE A 49 -24.46 7.16 -17.95
CA PHE A 49 -24.76 6.87 -19.36
C PHE A 49 -25.94 7.75 -19.82
N PRO A 50 -25.90 8.32 -21.04
CA PRO A 50 -27.02 9.10 -21.57
C PRO A 50 -28.30 8.27 -21.66
N ALA A 51 -29.39 8.82 -21.14
CA ALA A 51 -30.72 8.22 -21.29
C ALA A 51 -31.11 8.16 -22.77
N GLY A 52 -31.60 7.02 -23.24
CA GLY A 52 -31.97 6.81 -24.64
C GLY A 52 -30.81 6.41 -25.56
N SER A 53 -29.61 6.15 -25.02
CA SER A 53 -28.50 5.59 -25.80
C SER A 53 -28.38 4.07 -25.60
N ASP A 54 -27.93 3.37 -26.64
CA ASP A 54 -27.57 1.94 -26.62
C ASP A 54 -26.16 1.70 -26.05
N LEU A 55 -25.49 2.76 -25.59
CA LEU A 55 -24.07 2.75 -25.25
C LEU A 55 -23.77 1.81 -24.07
N PHE A 56 -24.68 1.77 -23.09
CA PHE A 56 -24.54 0.86 -21.96
C PHE A 56 -24.63 -0.61 -22.39
N GLU A 57 -25.55 -0.94 -23.30
CA GLU A 57 -25.73 -2.31 -23.80
C GLU A 57 -24.53 -2.77 -24.62
N ARG A 58 -24.03 -1.90 -25.51
CA ARG A 58 -22.81 -2.15 -26.29
C ARG A 58 -21.59 -2.38 -25.40
N LEU A 59 -21.48 -1.64 -24.31
CA LEU A 59 -20.42 -1.81 -23.33
C LEU A 59 -20.51 -3.18 -22.63
N GLU A 60 -21.70 -3.56 -22.16
CA GLU A 60 -21.90 -4.86 -21.51
C GLU A 60 -21.62 -6.03 -22.47
N GLN A 61 -22.01 -5.90 -23.74
CA GLN A 61 -21.68 -6.89 -24.78
C GLN A 61 -20.17 -7.03 -24.95
N ALA A 62 -19.44 -5.91 -25.10
CA ALA A 62 -17.98 -5.93 -25.23
C ALA A 62 -17.29 -6.53 -24.00
N ARG A 63 -17.75 -6.18 -22.79
CA ARG A 63 -17.26 -6.77 -21.54
C ARG A 63 -17.50 -8.28 -21.50
N SER A 64 -18.69 -8.72 -21.90
CA SER A 64 -19.07 -10.14 -21.91
C SER A 64 -18.25 -10.96 -22.91
N ALA A 65 -17.83 -10.36 -24.03
CA ALA A 65 -16.98 -10.99 -25.03
C ALA A 65 -15.50 -11.06 -24.60
N SER A 66 -15.09 -10.26 -23.60
CA SER A 66 -13.70 -10.26 -23.14
C SER A 66 -13.31 -11.61 -22.49
N VAL A 67 -12.05 -12.00 -22.74
CA VAL A 67 -11.44 -13.23 -22.22
C VAL A 67 -11.28 -13.14 -20.70
N VAL A 68 -10.90 -11.97 -20.18
CA VAL A 68 -10.68 -11.73 -18.75
C VAL A 68 -11.95 -11.15 -18.13
N LYS A 69 -12.56 -11.90 -17.21
CA LYS A 69 -13.77 -11.46 -16.51
C LYS A 69 -13.42 -10.51 -15.36
N LEU A 70 -13.33 -9.23 -15.69
CA LEU A 70 -13.14 -8.17 -14.70
C LEU A 70 -14.49 -7.62 -14.19
N PRO A 71 -14.52 -7.09 -12.95
CA PRO A 71 -15.65 -6.27 -12.49
C PRO A 71 -15.90 -5.11 -13.46
N ARG A 72 -17.17 -4.74 -13.63
CA ARG A 72 -17.58 -3.72 -14.61
C ARG A 72 -16.78 -2.42 -14.49
N ASN A 73 -16.68 -1.85 -13.29
CA ASN A 73 -15.94 -0.60 -13.10
C ASN A 73 -14.47 -0.73 -13.48
N THR A 74 -13.81 -1.81 -13.07
CA THR A 74 -12.41 -2.09 -13.41
C THR A 74 -12.22 -2.22 -14.92
N TRP A 75 -13.11 -2.96 -15.58
CA TRP A 75 -13.07 -3.14 -17.04
C TRP A 75 -13.23 -1.81 -17.79
N ILE A 76 -14.16 -0.96 -17.35
CA ILE A 76 -14.39 0.36 -17.96
C ILE A 76 -13.15 1.25 -17.82
N LEU A 77 -12.55 1.30 -16.63
CA LEU A 77 -11.33 2.10 -16.40
C LEU A 77 -10.16 1.62 -17.25
N GLN A 78 -9.98 0.29 -17.36
CA GLN A 78 -8.95 -0.27 -18.21
C GLN A 78 -9.19 0.07 -19.68
N ALA A 79 -10.41 -0.10 -20.19
CA ALA A 79 -10.73 0.23 -21.58
C ALA A 79 -10.50 1.71 -21.90
N ILE A 80 -10.82 2.62 -20.96
CA ILE A 80 -10.53 4.05 -21.10
C ILE A 80 -9.01 4.29 -21.14
N ALA A 81 -8.25 3.71 -20.20
CA ALA A 81 -6.81 3.86 -20.16
C ALA A 81 -6.13 3.33 -21.44
N GLU A 82 -6.54 2.16 -21.93
CA GLU A 82 -6.06 1.59 -23.19
C GLU A 82 -6.39 2.47 -24.40
N LYS A 83 -7.60 3.05 -24.44
CA LYS A 83 -8.01 3.94 -25.53
C LYS A 83 -7.18 5.22 -25.54
N LEU A 84 -7.00 5.84 -24.37
CA LEU A 84 -6.17 7.04 -24.23
C LEU A 84 -4.72 6.79 -24.64
N ALA A 85 -4.13 5.67 -24.22
CA ALA A 85 -2.76 5.29 -24.57
C ALA A 85 -2.54 5.03 -26.08
N ARG A 86 -3.61 4.71 -26.84
CA ARG A 86 -3.55 4.50 -28.30
C ARG A 86 -3.72 5.78 -29.10
N ASP A 87 -4.44 6.76 -28.54
CA ASP A 87 -4.76 8.01 -29.24
C ASP A 87 -3.71 9.11 -28.98
N THR A 88 -2.82 8.91 -27.99
CA THR A 88 -1.61 9.72 -27.73
C THR A 88 -0.41 9.21 -28.51
#